data_AF-A0A8T4FKM1-F1
#
_entry.id   AF-A0A8T4FKM1-F1
#
_cell.length_a   1.000
_cell.length_b   1.000
_cell.length_c   1.000
_cell.angle_alpha   90.00
_cell.angle_beta   90.00
_cell.angle_gamma   90.00
#
_symmetry.space_group_name_H-M   'P 1'
#
loop_
_entity.id
_entity.type
_entity.pdbx_description
1 polymer ?
#
loop_
_entity_poly.entity_id
_entity_poly.type
_entity_poly.pdbx_seq_one_letter_code
_entity_poly.pdbx_strand_id
1 'polypeptide(L)'
;MKEDWKNWRHITKLDPDKEMPKESVADIVTSGTDALMLSGTLNVTKENLTQLREQVKEYDVPMVVEPADPSGAIFDGVSGLFVPSVLNTPDPTWFIGKHSYWVKKDKNIKWDMVVPEAYIVLNPDSSVGRV
;
A
#
# COMPACT_ATOMS: atom_id res chain seq x y z
N MET A 1 -1.15 5.72 -14.20
CA MET A 1 -1.50 4.30 -13.91
C MET A 1 -2.10 3.64 -15.14
N LYS A 2 -1.75 2.37 -15.41
CA LYS A 2 -2.21 1.62 -16.59
C LYS A 2 -3.72 1.35 -16.61
N GLU A 3 -4.37 1.41 -15.45
CA GLU A 3 -5.79 1.15 -15.27
C GLU A 3 -6.47 2.26 -14.48
N ASP A 4 -7.78 2.45 -14.72
CA ASP A 4 -8.58 3.48 -14.07
C ASP A 4 -9.15 2.97 -12.73
N TRP A 5 -8.31 3.04 -11.69
CA TRP A 5 -8.64 2.73 -10.30
C TRP A 5 -9.92 3.39 -9.79
N LYS A 6 -10.38 4.48 -10.41
CA LYS A 6 -11.60 5.18 -10.04
C LYS A 6 -12.86 4.33 -10.27
N ASN A 7 -12.77 3.28 -11.06
CA ASN A 7 -13.85 2.33 -11.30
C ASN A 7 -13.81 1.11 -10.37
N TRP A 8 -12.76 0.94 -9.57
CA TRP A 8 -12.67 -0.16 -8.61
C TRP A 8 -13.74 -0.02 -7.52
N ARG A 9 -14.35 -1.14 -7.15
CA ARG A 9 -15.42 -1.25 -6.15
C ARG A 9 -15.00 -2.10 -4.95
N HIS A 10 -14.03 -3.00 -5.14
CA HIS A 10 -13.51 -3.89 -4.11
C HIS A 10 -11.99 -4.03 -4.25
N ILE A 11 -11.27 -3.78 -3.16
CA ILE A 11 -9.82 -3.97 -3.07
C ILE A 11 -9.54 -4.95 -1.93
N THR A 12 -8.72 -5.96 -2.20
CA THR A 12 -8.23 -6.87 -1.15
C THR A 12 -6.89 -6.36 -0.63
N LYS A 13 -6.85 -5.91 0.63
CA LYS A 13 -5.63 -5.46 1.28
C LYS A 13 -4.91 -6.62 1.97
N LEU A 14 -3.62 -6.79 1.67
CA LEU A 14 -2.79 -7.90 2.15
C LEU A 14 -1.62 -7.34 2.97
N ASP A 15 -1.46 -7.87 4.18
CA ASP A 15 -0.43 -7.47 5.12
C ASP A 15 0.85 -8.31 4.91
N PRO A 16 1.96 -7.71 4.48
CA PRO A 16 3.20 -8.45 4.21
C PRO A 16 3.90 -8.96 5.48
N ASP A 17 3.51 -8.52 6.68
CA ASP A 17 4.01 -9.08 7.94
C ASP A 17 3.31 -10.41 8.30
N LYS A 18 2.27 -10.81 7.55
CA LYS A 18 1.50 -12.01 7.82
C LYS A 18 1.80 -13.12 6.82
N GLU A 19 1.99 -14.33 7.35
CA GLU A 19 2.05 -15.52 6.52
C GLU A 19 0.69 -15.82 5.90
N MET A 20 0.69 -16.04 4.59
CA MET A 20 -0.49 -16.45 3.84
C MET A 20 -0.26 -17.83 3.23
N PRO A 21 -1.12 -18.82 3.52
CA PRO A 21 -1.09 -20.09 2.82
C PRO A 21 -1.29 -19.90 1.32
N LYS A 22 -0.59 -20.69 0.50
CA LYS A 22 -0.71 -20.61 -0.97
C LYS A 22 -2.14 -20.80 -1.47
N GLU A 23 -2.91 -21.66 -0.81
CA GLU A 23 -4.32 -21.89 -1.16
C GLU A 23 -5.15 -20.61 -0.97
N SER A 24 -4.94 -19.87 0.11
CA SER A 24 -5.62 -18.60 0.36
C SER A 24 -5.25 -17.53 -0.67
N VAL A 25 -4.02 -17.52 -1.18
CA VAL A 25 -3.62 -16.62 -2.27
C VAL A 25 -4.46 -16.87 -3.52
N ALA A 26 -4.62 -18.14 -3.92
CA ALA A 26 -5.40 -18.51 -5.10
C ALA A 26 -6.89 -18.12 -4.96
N ASP A 27 -7.48 -18.31 -3.77
CA ASP A 27 -8.85 -17.88 -3.50
C ASP A 27 -9.01 -16.36 -3.58
N ILE A 28 -8.06 -15.61 -3.04
CA ILE A 28 -8.08 -14.14 -3.04
C ILE A 28 -8.01 -13.59 -4.46
N VAL A 29 -7.03 -14.03 -5.25
CA VAL A 29 -6.82 -13.51 -6.61
C VAL A 29 -7.91 -13.94 -7.59
N THR A 30 -8.65 -15.00 -7.30
CA THR A 30 -9.81 -15.45 -8.12
C THR A 30 -11.16 -14.99 -7.58
N SER A 31 -11.19 -14.25 -6.46
CA SER A 31 -12.41 -13.78 -5.80
C SER A 31 -13.26 -12.79 -6.61
N GLY A 32 -12.71 -12.21 -7.67
CA GLY A 32 -13.32 -11.08 -8.40
C GLY A 32 -13.02 -9.71 -7.77
N THR A 33 -12.03 -9.62 -6.89
CA THR A 33 -11.50 -8.34 -6.42
C THR A 33 -10.94 -7.50 -7.58
N ASP A 34 -11.13 -6.19 -7.54
CA ASP A 34 -10.67 -5.30 -8.63
C ASP A 34 -9.17 -5.01 -8.53
N ALA A 35 -8.59 -5.11 -7.33
CA ALA A 35 -7.17 -4.93 -7.09
C ALA A 35 -6.69 -5.58 -5.79
N LEU A 36 -5.38 -5.83 -5.74
CA LEU A 36 -4.64 -6.14 -4.52
C LEU A 36 -3.92 -4.90 -4.02
N MET A 37 -4.01 -4.62 -2.72
CA MET A 37 -3.21 -3.58 -2.07
C MET A 37 -2.23 -4.23 -1.10
N LEU A 38 -0.94 -4.14 -1.38
CA LEU A 38 0.11 -4.64 -0.49
C LEU A 38 0.44 -3.54 0.52
N SER A 39 0.05 -3.75 1.78
CA SER A 39 0.26 -2.78 2.85
C SER A 39 0.01 -3.37 4.23
N GLY A 40 0.79 -2.88 5.19
CA GLY A 40 0.67 -3.19 6.61
C GLY A 40 1.02 -1.95 7.45
N THR A 41 0.85 -2.05 8.77
CA THR A 41 1.14 -0.94 9.69
C THR A 41 2.49 -1.10 10.38
N LEU A 42 2.82 -2.31 10.82
CA LEU A 42 4.02 -2.62 11.59
C LEU A 42 4.88 -3.61 10.80
N ASN A 43 6.21 -3.54 10.99
CA ASN A 43 7.18 -4.45 10.39
C ASN A 43 7.11 -4.62 8.87
N VAL A 44 6.57 -3.64 8.15
CA VAL A 44 6.58 -3.65 6.68
C VAL A 44 7.99 -3.34 6.21
N THR A 45 8.60 -4.27 5.49
CA THR A 45 9.94 -4.13 4.93
C THR A 45 9.88 -4.25 3.41
N LYS A 46 10.91 -3.79 2.72
CA LYS A 46 11.00 -3.97 1.26
C LYS A 46 11.04 -5.45 0.90
N GLU A 47 11.68 -6.25 1.74
CA GLU A 47 11.84 -7.69 1.57
C GLU A 47 10.49 -8.41 1.66
N ASN A 48 9.69 -8.19 2.71
CA ASN A 48 8.41 -8.89 2.86
C ASN A 48 7.36 -8.40 1.84
N LEU A 49 7.37 -7.12 1.47
CA LEU A 49 6.57 -6.60 0.36
C LEU A 49 6.93 -7.28 -0.97
N THR A 50 8.23 -7.44 -1.24
CA THR A 50 8.69 -8.08 -2.49
C THR A 50 8.32 -9.57 -2.51
N GLN A 51 8.44 -10.26 -1.38
CA GLN A 51 8.02 -11.67 -1.27
C GLN A 51 6.52 -11.83 -1.49
N LEU A 52 5.69 -11.02 -0.84
CA LEU A 52 4.24 -11.03 -1.03
C LEU A 52 3.88 -10.72 -2.49
N ARG A 53 4.54 -9.71 -3.09
CA ARG A 53 4.38 -9.38 -4.52
C ARG A 53 4.63 -10.59 -5.40
N GLU A 54 5.76 -11.30 -5.24
CA GLU A 54 6.04 -12.47 -6.07
C GLU A 54 5.05 -13.62 -5.86
N GLN A 55 4.49 -13.78 -4.65
CA GLN A 55 3.45 -14.78 -4.39
C GLN A 55 2.15 -14.50 -5.15
N VAL A 56 1.78 -13.22 -5.31
CA VAL A 56 0.50 -12.82 -5.95
C VAL A 56 0.64 -12.43 -7.43
N LYS A 57 1.88 -12.24 -7.93
CA LYS A 57 2.17 -11.77 -9.30
C LYS A 57 1.82 -12.75 -10.40
N GLU A 58 1.65 -14.04 -10.09
CA GLU A 58 1.26 -15.05 -11.10
C GLU A 58 -0.14 -14.80 -11.68
N TYR A 59 -0.90 -13.86 -11.11
CA TYR A 59 -2.27 -13.54 -11.47
C TYR A 59 -2.36 -12.13 -12.06
N ASP A 60 -3.22 -11.96 -13.08
CA ASP A 60 -3.39 -10.69 -13.83
C ASP A 60 -4.27 -9.67 -13.06
N VAL A 61 -4.27 -9.73 -11.73
CA VAL A 61 -5.01 -8.80 -10.87
C VAL A 61 -4.16 -7.55 -10.66
N PRO A 62 -4.72 -6.34 -10.82
CA PRO A 62 -4.01 -5.09 -10.59
C PRO A 62 -3.45 -5.03 -9.18
N MET A 63 -2.20 -4.59 -9.04
CA MET A 63 -1.53 -4.57 -7.74
C MET A 63 -1.01 -3.18 -7.42
N VAL A 64 -1.31 -2.69 -6.23
CA VAL A 64 -0.83 -1.40 -5.72
C VAL A 64 -0.11 -1.61 -4.40
N VAL A 65 0.80 -0.70 -4.08
CA VAL A 65 1.49 -0.67 -2.79
C VAL A 65 1.02 0.56 -2.02
N GLU A 66 0.75 0.41 -0.73
CA GLU A 66 0.50 1.54 0.17
C GLU A 66 1.60 1.55 1.25
N PRO A 67 2.63 2.40 1.10
CA PRO A 67 3.80 2.35 1.97
C PRO A 67 3.55 3.09 3.30
N ALA A 68 3.90 2.46 4.43
CA ALA A 68 3.84 3.08 5.76
C ALA A 68 4.95 4.14 6.00
N ASP A 69 6.02 4.07 5.23
CA ASP A 69 7.10 5.05 5.20
C ASP A 69 7.84 5.04 3.83
N PRO A 70 8.70 6.04 3.56
CA PRO A 70 9.35 6.21 2.26
C PRO A 70 10.21 5.03 1.79
N SER A 71 10.73 4.19 2.69
CA SER A 71 11.53 3.01 2.34
C SER A 71 10.71 1.89 1.69
N GLY A 72 9.40 1.86 1.95
CA GLY A 72 8.45 0.91 1.36
C GLY A 72 7.93 1.32 -0.03
N ALA A 73 8.36 2.46 -0.58
CA ALA A 73 7.92 2.91 -1.90
C ALA A 73 8.52 2.03 -3.02
N ILE A 74 7.70 1.13 -3.57
CA ILE A 74 8.07 0.22 -4.67
C ILE A 74 7.26 0.60 -5.91
N PHE A 75 7.94 0.91 -7.00
CA PHE A 75 7.31 1.27 -8.28
C PHE A 75 7.34 0.17 -9.33
N ASP A 76 8.23 -0.80 -9.19
CA ASP A 76 8.44 -1.81 -10.22
C ASP A 76 7.48 -2.98 -10.01
N GLY A 77 6.85 -3.44 -11.10
CA GLY A 77 5.92 -4.57 -11.07
C GLY A 77 4.59 -4.31 -10.35
N VAL A 78 4.23 -3.04 -10.13
CA VAL A 78 2.94 -2.62 -9.55
C VAL A 78 2.29 -1.56 -10.44
N SER A 79 0.97 -1.44 -10.34
CA SER A 79 0.15 -0.52 -11.13
C SER A 79 0.09 0.90 -10.55
N GLY A 80 0.36 1.05 -9.25
CA GLY A 80 0.28 2.33 -8.54
C GLY A 80 0.86 2.30 -7.13
N LEU A 81 1.08 3.49 -6.58
CA LEU A 81 1.53 3.72 -5.20
C LEU A 81 0.50 4.63 -4.50
N PHE A 82 -0.18 4.09 -3.50
CA PHE A 82 -1.26 4.74 -2.78
C PHE A 82 -0.66 5.32 -1.49
N VAL A 83 -0.60 6.65 -1.38
CA VAL A 83 0.24 7.32 -0.39
C VAL A 83 -0.65 8.02 0.65
N PRO A 84 -0.70 7.52 1.89
CA PRO A 84 -1.59 8.03 2.91
C PRO A 84 -1.07 9.31 3.56
N SER A 85 -1.95 10.28 3.75
CA SER A 85 -1.78 11.44 4.64
C SER A 85 -2.90 11.42 5.67
N VAL A 86 -2.55 11.29 6.95
CA VAL A 86 -3.55 11.18 8.03
C VAL A 86 -4.02 12.59 8.40
N LEU A 87 -5.25 12.93 8.07
CA LEU A 87 -5.78 14.30 8.22
C LEU A 87 -6.19 14.65 9.64
N ASN A 88 -6.63 13.66 10.43
CA ASN A 88 -7.07 13.85 11.81
C ASN A 88 -6.00 13.50 12.85
N THR A 89 -4.73 13.41 12.43
CA THR A 89 -3.61 13.16 13.34
C THR A 89 -3.21 14.43 14.10
N PRO A 90 -2.83 14.33 15.38
CA PRO A 90 -2.17 15.42 16.10
C PRO A 90 -0.67 15.54 15.78
N ASP A 91 -0.05 14.53 15.14
CA ASP A 91 1.37 14.51 14.81
C ASP A 91 1.63 14.85 13.33
N PRO A 92 2.26 16.00 13.02
CA PRO A 92 2.51 16.42 11.64
C PRO A 92 3.43 15.47 10.86
N THR A 93 4.12 14.54 11.52
CA THR A 93 4.89 13.46 10.89
C THR A 93 4.04 12.66 9.91
N TRP A 94 2.80 12.35 10.30
CA TRP A 94 1.84 11.54 9.53
C TRP A 94 1.01 12.33 8.53
N PHE A 95 0.94 13.65 8.68
CA PHE A 95 0.25 14.53 7.73
C PHE A 95 1.18 14.97 6.57
N ILE A 96 2.39 15.45 6.89
CA ILE A 96 3.31 16.04 5.89
C ILE A 96 4.78 15.65 6.07
N GLY A 97 5.20 15.32 7.30
CA GLY A 97 6.62 15.12 7.64
C GLY A 97 7.30 14.03 6.81
N LYS A 98 6.71 12.84 6.74
CA LYS A 98 7.24 11.71 5.95
C LYS A 98 7.28 12.02 4.45
N HIS A 99 6.26 12.70 3.91
CA HIS A 99 6.23 13.09 2.50
C HIS A 99 7.33 14.10 2.16
N SER A 100 7.52 15.12 3.01
CA SER A 100 8.59 16.11 2.86
C SER A 100 9.97 15.48 2.89
N TYR A 101 10.19 14.52 3.79
CA TYR A 101 11.42 13.74 3.83
C TYR A 101 11.63 12.94 2.54
N TRP A 102 10.61 12.22 2.07
CA TRP A 102 10.67 11.41 0.86
C TRP A 102 11.10 12.22 -0.38
N VAL A 103 10.40 13.33 -0.66
CA VAL A 103 10.68 14.19 -1.84
C VAL A 103 12.07 14.85 -1.78
N LYS A 104 12.58 15.10 -0.57
CA LYS A 104 13.94 15.63 -0.40
C LYS A 104 15.00 14.57 -0.70
N LYS A 105 14.75 13.32 -0.33
CA LYS A 105 15.71 12.21 -0.44
C LYS A 105 15.68 11.50 -1.78
N ASP A 106 14.50 11.36 -2.39
CA ASP A 106 14.31 10.65 -3.65
C ASP A 106 13.92 11.62 -4.77
N LYS A 107 14.70 11.59 -5.87
CA LYS A 107 14.47 12.40 -7.08
C LYS A 107 13.83 11.62 -8.21
N ASN A 108 13.66 10.30 -8.05
CA ASN A 108 13.18 9.38 -9.09
C ASN A 108 11.74 8.92 -8.82
N ILE A 109 10.97 9.71 -8.08
CA ILE A 109 9.56 9.43 -7.77
C ILE A 109 8.75 9.44 -9.09
N LYS A 110 8.10 8.31 -9.40
CA LYS A 110 7.20 8.19 -10.56
C LYS A 110 5.82 8.77 -10.22
N TRP A 111 5.70 10.10 -10.28
CA TRP A 111 4.50 10.83 -9.85
C TRP A 111 3.20 10.42 -10.56
N ASP A 112 3.30 9.91 -11.79
CA ASP A 112 2.17 9.39 -12.59
C ASP A 112 1.57 8.07 -12.06
N MET A 113 2.27 7.44 -11.11
CA MET A 113 1.82 6.24 -10.39
C MET A 113 1.31 6.56 -8.99
N VAL A 114 1.55 7.77 -8.47
CA VAL A 114 1.21 8.14 -7.09
C VAL A 114 -0.25 8.58 -7.00
N VAL A 115 -0.99 7.96 -6.08
CA VAL A 115 -2.36 8.33 -5.69
C VAL A 115 -2.35 8.80 -4.24
N PRO A 116 -2.59 10.09 -3.96
CA PRO A 116 -2.71 10.56 -2.58
C PRO A 116 -3.98 10.07 -1.91
N GLU A 117 -3.89 9.63 -0.67
CA GLU A 117 -5.04 9.18 0.13
C GLU A 117 -5.20 10.03 1.39
N ALA A 118 -6.35 10.66 1.53
CA ALA A 118 -6.72 11.44 2.71
C ALA A 118 -7.30 10.51 3.79
N TYR A 119 -6.46 10.05 4.70
CA TYR A 119 -6.87 9.15 5.78
C TYR A 119 -7.59 9.91 6.89
N ILE A 120 -8.69 9.34 7.38
CA ILE A 120 -9.33 9.72 8.65
C ILE A 120 -9.42 8.45 9.49
N VAL A 121 -8.55 8.33 10.50
CA VAL A 121 -8.47 7.14 11.37
C VAL A 121 -9.44 7.30 12.53
N LEU A 122 -10.46 6.44 12.60
CA LEU A 122 -11.56 6.58 13.57
C LEU A 122 -11.58 5.50 14.67
N ASN A 123 -10.75 4.46 14.55
CA ASN A 123 -10.63 3.43 15.58
C ASN A 123 -9.38 3.67 16.44
N PRO A 124 -9.50 4.26 17.65
CA PRO A 124 -8.36 4.53 18.52
C PRO A 124 -7.72 3.26 19.10
N ASP A 125 -8.42 2.13 19.09
CA ASP A 125 -7.91 0.85 19.60
C ASP A 125 -7.14 0.03 18.56
N SER A 126 -7.12 0.48 17.30
CA SER A 126 -6.36 -0.16 16.23
C SER A 126 -4.86 0.13 16.33
N SER A 127 -4.03 -0.74 15.76
CA SER A 127 -2.58 -0.49 15.67
C SER A 127 -2.26 0.85 15.01
N VAL A 128 -2.96 1.21 13.92
CA VAL A 128 -2.77 2.50 13.24
C VAL A 128 -3.26 3.69 14.08
N GLY A 129 -4.27 3.52 14.93
CA GLY A 129 -4.78 4.57 15.80
C GLY A 129 -3.90 4.88 17.01
N ARG A 130 -2.94 4.00 17.32
CA ARG A 130 -2.02 4.12 18.47
C ARG A 130 -0.62 4.62 18.09
N VAL A 131 -0.35 4.80 16.80
CA VAL A 131 0.95 5.17 16.21
C VAL A 131 0.96 6.65 15.82
#